data_AF-A0A956DMC7-F1
#
_entry.id   AF-A0A956DMC7-F1
#
_cell.length_a   1.000
_cell.length_b   1.000
_cell.length_c   1.000
_cell.angle_alpha   90.00
_cell.angle_beta   90.00
_cell.angle_gamma   90.00
#
_symmetry.space_group_name_H-M   'P 1'
#
loop_
_entity.id
_entity.type
_entity.pdbx_description
1 polymer ?
#
loop_
_entity_poly.entity_id
_entity_poly.type
_entity_poly.pdbx_seq_one_letter_code
_entity_poly.pdbx_strand_id
1 'polypeptide(L)'
;AIARALRAVDPIAVADSVCCEGAIAETVAAMLVAAARDRAESPALKRALASVAEEELAHAGLAWRYLAWSVQRHGAAVREVLLRRFAEAERHVGVGPVPLAAPAMREALERHGHLTREERRRIARHVLAEVVAPAASSLLSLA
;
A
#
# COMPACT_ATOMS: atom_id res chain seq x y z
N ALA A 1 29.99 -8.12 8.97
CA ALA A 1 29.38 -6.80 8.73
C ALA A 1 27.83 -6.87 8.77
N ILE A 2 27.18 -7.71 7.96
CA ILE A 2 25.72 -7.93 7.98
C ILE A 2 25.23 -8.47 9.33
N ALA A 3 25.93 -9.44 9.92
CA ALA A 3 25.62 -9.97 11.25
C ALA A 3 25.79 -8.98 12.42
N ARG A 4 26.36 -7.78 12.18
CA ARG A 4 26.44 -6.67 13.15
C ARG A 4 25.31 -5.67 12.92
N ALA A 5 24.88 -5.46 11.68
CA ALA A 5 23.70 -4.66 11.34
C ALA A 5 22.40 -5.32 11.83
N LEU A 6 22.35 -6.66 11.86
CA LEU A 6 21.21 -7.43 12.38
C LEU A 6 21.10 -7.44 13.92
N ARG A 7 22.09 -6.91 14.67
CA ARG A 7 22.20 -7.13 16.14
C ARG A 7 21.43 -6.16 17.03
N ALA A 8 20.63 -5.24 16.49
CA ALA A 8 19.69 -4.44 17.29
C ALA A 8 18.58 -3.86 16.41
N VAL A 9 18.02 -4.65 15.51
CA VAL A 9 16.82 -4.19 14.80
C VAL A 9 15.64 -4.39 15.75
N ASP A 10 15.07 -3.28 16.22
CA ASP A 10 13.90 -3.31 17.10
C ASP A 10 12.71 -3.93 16.33
N PRO A 11 12.20 -5.10 16.76
CA PRO A 11 11.10 -5.76 16.07
C PRO A 11 9.83 -4.90 16.02
N ILE A 12 9.65 -4.01 16.99
CA ILE A 12 8.51 -3.08 17.02
C ILE A 12 8.66 -2.03 15.93
N ALA A 13 9.85 -1.43 15.79
CA ALA A 13 10.14 -0.48 14.72
C ALA A 13 10.01 -1.11 13.32
N VAL A 14 10.40 -2.38 13.16
CA VAL A 14 10.19 -3.09 11.88
C VAL A 14 8.71 -3.32 11.62
N ALA A 15 7.94 -3.78 12.62
CA ALA A 15 6.50 -3.94 12.46
C ALA A 15 5.81 -2.60 12.14
N ASP A 16 6.30 -1.49 12.69
CA ASP A 16 5.80 -0.15 12.38
C ASP A 16 5.99 0.20 10.89
N SER A 17 7.23 0.10 10.39
CA SER A 17 7.54 0.39 8.98
C SER A 17 6.81 -0.56 8.03
N VAL A 18 6.80 -1.87 8.33
CA VAL A 18 6.09 -2.87 7.51
C VAL A 18 4.58 -2.61 7.50
N CYS A 19 3.99 -2.08 8.58
CA CYS A 19 2.59 -1.68 8.59
C CYS A 19 2.31 -0.52 7.65
N CYS A 20 3.09 0.56 7.77
CA CYS A 20 2.86 1.78 6.99
C CYS A 20 3.17 1.59 5.50
N GLU A 21 4.36 1.07 5.20
CA GLU A 21 4.88 0.97 3.84
C GLU A 21 4.36 -0.31 3.18
N GLY A 22 4.68 -1.47 3.76
CA GLY A 22 4.38 -2.76 3.15
C GLY A 22 2.89 -3.11 3.15
N ALA A 23 2.18 -2.96 4.27
CA ALA A 23 0.80 -3.42 4.37
C ALA A 23 -0.18 -2.36 3.84
N ILE A 24 -0.14 -1.14 4.35
CA ILE A 24 -1.10 -0.10 4.00
C ILE A 24 -0.80 0.48 2.61
N ALA A 25 0.42 0.99 2.39
CA ALA A 25 0.74 1.69 1.14
C ALA A 25 0.73 0.76 -0.06
N GLU A 26 1.34 -0.44 0.01
CA GLU A 26 1.36 -1.36 -1.14
C GLU A 26 -0.03 -1.92 -1.49
N THR A 27 -0.89 -2.18 -0.50
CA THR A 27 -2.29 -2.62 -0.79
C THR A 27 -3.01 -1.55 -1.61
N VAL A 28 -2.82 -0.27 -1.27
CA VAL A 28 -3.44 0.83 -2.01
C VAL A 28 -2.75 1.06 -3.35
N ALA A 29 -1.41 0.95 -3.41
CA ALA A 29 -0.64 1.10 -4.64
C ALA A 29 -1.06 0.06 -5.69
N ALA A 30 -1.19 -1.21 -5.30
CA ALA A 30 -1.67 -2.29 -6.18
C ALA A 30 -3.00 -1.93 -6.85
N MET A 31 -3.94 -1.37 -6.08
CA MET A 31 -5.26 -0.99 -6.60
C MET A 31 -5.23 0.27 -7.47
N LEU A 32 -4.37 1.24 -7.15
CA LEU A 32 -4.17 2.42 -7.99
C LEU A 32 -3.53 2.05 -9.34
N VAL A 33 -2.54 1.16 -9.32
CA VAL A 33 -1.87 0.68 -10.53
C VAL A 33 -2.82 -0.18 -11.37
N ALA A 34 -3.63 -1.04 -10.73
CA ALA A 34 -4.68 -1.79 -11.43
C ALA A 34 -5.70 -0.86 -12.11
N ALA A 35 -6.15 0.20 -11.42
CA ALA A 35 -7.05 1.18 -12.02
C ALA A 35 -6.40 1.96 -13.18
N ALA A 36 -5.11 2.29 -13.08
CA ALA A 36 -4.34 2.89 -14.16
C ALA A 36 -4.22 1.95 -15.37
N ARG A 37 -3.96 0.67 -15.13
CA ARG A 37 -3.91 -0.39 -16.14
C ARG A 37 -5.21 -0.49 -16.91
N ASP A 38 -6.33 -0.52 -16.20
CA ASP A 38 -7.65 -0.72 -16.81
C ASP A 38 -8.02 0.45 -17.74
N ARG A 39 -7.50 1.65 -17.43
CA ARG A 39 -7.70 2.85 -18.25
C ARG A 39 -6.70 3.03 -19.39
N ALA A 40 -5.47 2.58 -19.24
CA ALA A 40 -4.47 2.71 -20.29
C ALA A 40 -4.96 2.08 -21.61
N GLU A 41 -4.70 2.70 -22.76
CA GLU A 41 -5.12 2.12 -24.06
C GLU A 41 -4.06 1.20 -24.65
N SER A 42 -2.78 1.54 -24.46
CA SER A 42 -1.65 0.78 -25.00
C SER A 42 -1.57 -0.62 -24.37
N PRO A 43 -1.62 -1.71 -25.17
CA PRO A 43 -1.48 -3.06 -24.65
C PRO A 43 -0.13 -3.31 -23.96
N ALA A 44 0.94 -2.67 -24.42
CA ALA A 44 2.26 -2.77 -23.80
C ALA A 44 2.27 -2.14 -22.40
N LEU A 45 1.64 -0.96 -22.26
CA LEU A 45 1.51 -0.29 -20.97
C LEU A 45 0.61 -1.07 -20.01
N LYS A 46 -0.49 -1.65 -20.49
CA LYS A 46 -1.34 -2.54 -19.68
C LYS A 46 -0.54 -3.71 -19.10
N ARG A 47 0.30 -4.36 -19.91
CA ARG A 47 1.14 -5.47 -19.42
C ARG A 47 2.14 -5.01 -18.36
N ALA A 48 2.78 -3.86 -18.58
CA ALA A 48 3.72 -3.31 -17.60
C ALA A 48 3.02 -2.98 -16.27
N LEU A 49 1.87 -2.29 -16.33
CA LEU A 49 1.09 -1.94 -15.13
C LEU A 49 0.51 -3.19 -14.45
N ALA A 50 0.15 -4.24 -15.20
CA ALA A 50 -0.26 -5.51 -14.59
C ALA A 50 0.86 -6.14 -13.76
N SER A 51 2.10 -6.19 -14.30
CA SER A 51 3.27 -6.70 -13.57
C SER A 51 3.52 -5.91 -12.28
N VAL A 52 3.47 -4.57 -12.36
CA VAL A 52 3.66 -3.72 -11.18
C VAL A 52 2.55 -3.97 -10.14
N ALA A 53 1.28 -4.05 -10.56
CA ALA A 53 0.19 -4.33 -9.62
C ALA A 53 0.33 -5.70 -8.94
N GLU A 54 0.83 -6.71 -9.66
CA GLU A 54 1.11 -8.05 -9.11
C GLU A 54 2.26 -8.02 -8.09
N GLU A 55 3.33 -7.27 -8.38
CA GLU A 55 4.46 -7.06 -7.46
C GLU A 55 3.99 -6.38 -6.17
N GLU A 56 3.24 -5.28 -6.24
CA GLU A 56 2.76 -4.59 -5.04
C GLU A 56 1.75 -5.45 -4.24
N LEU A 57 0.94 -6.27 -4.91
CA LEU A 57 0.07 -7.21 -4.21
C LEU A 57 0.88 -8.30 -3.49
N ALA A 58 1.99 -8.76 -4.08
CA ALA A 58 2.89 -9.72 -3.44
C ALA A 58 3.62 -9.10 -2.23
N HIS A 59 4.07 -7.85 -2.36
CA HIS A 59 4.66 -7.07 -1.26
C HIS A 59 3.67 -6.88 -0.11
N ALA A 60 2.45 -6.44 -0.41
CA ALA A 60 1.38 -6.32 0.56
C ALA A 60 1.09 -7.66 1.26
N GLY A 61 0.95 -8.74 0.50
CA GLY A 61 0.70 -10.07 1.05
C GLY A 61 1.82 -10.53 1.98
N LEU A 62 3.09 -10.26 1.64
CA LEU A 62 4.22 -10.56 2.51
C LEU A 62 4.18 -9.72 3.79
N ALA A 63 3.90 -8.42 3.68
CA ALA A 63 3.78 -7.52 4.83
C ALA A 63 2.68 -7.99 5.80
N TRP A 64 1.47 -8.30 5.31
CA TRP A 64 0.38 -8.79 6.15
C TRP A 64 0.75 -10.09 6.88
N ARG A 65 1.41 -11.04 6.21
CA ARG A 65 1.90 -12.27 6.84
C ARG A 65 2.97 -11.98 7.91
N TYR A 66 3.88 -11.05 7.63
CA TYR A 66 4.90 -10.63 8.60
C TYR A 66 4.27 -9.98 9.84
N LEU A 67 3.27 -9.12 9.67
CA LEU A 67 2.58 -8.49 10.78
C LEU A 67 1.83 -9.52 11.64
N ALA A 68 1.16 -10.49 11.01
CA ALA A 68 0.49 -11.57 11.73
C ALA A 68 1.47 -12.39 12.59
N TRP A 69 2.60 -12.78 12.00
CA TRP A 69 3.68 -13.44 12.73
C TRP A 69 4.22 -12.55 13.86
N SER A 70 4.41 -11.25 13.61
CA SER A 70 4.95 -10.30 14.58
C SER A 70 4.01 -10.11 15.78
N VAL A 71 2.70 -10.04 15.54
CA VAL A 71 1.67 -9.98 16.58
C VAL A 71 1.72 -11.22 17.47
N GLN A 72 1.75 -12.42 16.88
CA GLN A 72 1.83 -13.67 17.63
C GLN A 72 3.15 -13.80 18.40
N ARG A 73 4.26 -13.30 17.84
CA ARG A 73 5.60 -13.46 18.41
C ARG A 73 5.93 -12.45 19.51
N HIS A 74 5.46 -11.22 19.37
CA HIS A 74 5.83 -10.07 20.20
C HIS A 74 4.65 -9.45 20.98
N GLY A 75 3.42 -9.92 20.72
CA GLY A 75 2.24 -9.66 21.54
C GLY A 75 1.81 -8.19 21.58
N ALA A 76 1.46 -7.73 22.80
CA ALA A 76 0.81 -6.45 23.03
C ALA A 76 1.59 -5.24 22.48
N ALA A 77 2.92 -5.23 22.62
CA ALA A 77 3.73 -4.10 22.20
C ALA A 77 3.64 -3.81 20.69
N VAL A 78 3.63 -4.88 19.86
CA VAL A 78 3.40 -4.73 18.41
C VAL A 78 1.96 -4.32 18.15
N ARG A 79 0.97 -4.98 18.79
CA ARG A 79 -0.46 -4.65 18.59
C ARG A 79 -0.77 -3.18 18.86
N GLU A 80 -0.20 -2.59 19.91
CA GLU A 80 -0.38 -1.18 20.25
C GLU A 80 0.12 -0.24 19.16
N VAL A 81 1.29 -0.52 18.58
CA VAL A 81 1.83 0.25 17.46
C VAL A 81 0.95 0.12 16.22
N LEU A 82 0.58 -1.11 15.87
CA LEU A 82 -0.26 -1.37 14.70
C LEU A 82 -1.63 -0.69 14.81
N LEU A 83 -2.24 -0.72 15.99
CA LEU A 83 -3.52 -0.05 16.24
C LEU A 83 -3.43 1.45 15.96
N ARG A 84 -2.35 2.11 16.39
CA ARG A 84 -2.13 3.53 16.08
C ARG A 84 -1.95 3.78 14.58
N ARG A 85 -1.23 2.92 13.87
CA ARG A 85 -0.99 3.10 12.42
C ARG A 85 -2.24 2.85 11.58
N PHE A 86 -3.03 1.84 11.91
CA PHE A 86 -4.30 1.62 11.21
C PHE A 86 -5.32 2.72 11.48
N ALA A 87 -5.33 3.32 12.67
CA ALA A 87 -6.15 4.50 12.95
C ALA A 87 -5.74 5.73 12.11
N GLU A 88 -4.50 5.77 11.64
CA GLU A 88 -3.94 6.86 10.82
C GLU A 88 -3.65 6.42 9.37
N ALA A 89 -4.30 5.34 8.89
CA ALA A 89 -3.92 4.68 7.63
C ALA A 89 -3.89 5.63 6.41
N GLU A 90 -4.80 6.61 6.36
CA GLU A 90 -4.83 7.62 5.29
C GLU A 90 -3.52 8.43 5.17
N ARG A 91 -2.78 8.63 6.27
CA ARG A 91 -1.51 9.38 6.27
C ARG A 91 -0.39 8.63 5.57
N HIS A 92 -0.50 7.31 5.47
CA HIS A 92 0.50 6.44 4.86
C HIS A 92 0.27 6.26 3.36
N VAL A 93 -0.84 6.77 2.82
CA VAL A 93 -1.15 6.69 1.40
C VAL A 93 -0.74 7.97 0.69
N GLY A 94 0.30 7.86 -0.15
CA GLY A 94 0.71 8.93 -1.05
C GLY A 94 -0.22 9.04 -2.26
N VAL A 95 -0.88 10.19 -2.45
CA VAL A 95 -1.65 10.48 -3.68
C VAL A 95 -0.82 11.14 -4.79
N GLY A 96 0.48 11.37 -4.53
CA GLY A 96 1.46 11.92 -5.46
C GLY A 96 1.15 13.33 -6.00
N PRO A 97 2.12 13.96 -6.67
CA PRO A 97 1.88 15.19 -7.43
C PRO A 97 0.94 14.94 -8.61
N VAL A 98 0.26 15.98 -9.07
CA VAL A 98 -0.49 15.98 -10.34
C VAL A 98 0.24 16.92 -11.29
N PRO A 99 0.60 16.46 -12.50
CA PRO A 99 1.18 17.35 -13.50
C PRO A 99 0.22 18.50 -13.83
N LEU A 100 0.72 19.73 -13.81
CA LEU A 100 0.02 20.86 -14.43
C LEU A 100 0.11 20.68 -15.94
N ALA A 101 -0.98 20.18 -16.54
CA ALA A 101 -1.04 19.85 -17.96
C ALA A 101 -2.12 20.67 -18.66
N ALA A 102 -1.80 21.16 -19.87
CA ALA A 102 -2.78 21.72 -20.80
C ALA A 102 -3.84 20.68 -21.18
N PRO A 103 -5.05 21.07 -21.62
CA PRO A 103 -6.17 20.13 -21.87
C PRO A 103 -5.82 18.94 -22.78
N ALA A 104 -5.17 19.17 -23.92
CA ALA A 104 -4.78 18.10 -24.84
C ALA A 104 -3.75 17.12 -24.24
N MET A 105 -2.87 17.61 -23.38
CA MET A 105 -1.91 16.77 -22.65
C MET A 105 -2.62 15.95 -21.57
N ARG A 106 -3.65 16.51 -20.92
CA ARG A 106 -4.46 15.79 -19.93
C ARG A 106 -5.18 14.60 -20.55
N GLU A 107 -5.84 14.80 -21.69
CA GLU A 107 -6.50 13.72 -22.42
C GLU A 107 -5.49 12.63 -22.82
N ALA A 108 -4.32 13.03 -23.33
CA ALA A 108 -3.27 12.08 -23.66
C ALA A 108 -2.78 11.29 -22.43
N LEU A 109 -2.59 11.95 -21.28
CA LEU A 109 -2.19 11.29 -20.02
C LEU A 109 -3.26 10.32 -19.53
N GLU A 110 -4.53 10.69 -19.61
CA GLU A 110 -5.65 9.82 -19.23
C GLU A 110 -5.69 8.54 -20.08
N ARG A 111 -5.48 8.65 -21.41
CA ARG A 111 -5.33 7.47 -22.29
C ARG A 111 -4.12 6.60 -21.97
N HIS A 112 -3.13 7.12 -21.24
CA HIS A 112 -1.99 6.36 -20.72
C HIS A 112 -2.20 5.92 -19.26
N GLY A 113 -3.44 5.94 -18.77
CA GLY A 113 -3.77 5.43 -17.43
C GLY A 113 -3.51 6.42 -16.30
N HIS A 114 -3.15 7.67 -16.59
CA HIS A 114 -2.93 8.65 -15.54
C HIS A 114 -4.24 9.01 -14.84
N LEU A 115 -4.34 8.66 -13.56
CA LEU A 115 -5.49 8.97 -12.71
C LEU A 115 -5.41 10.41 -12.20
N THR A 116 -6.54 11.10 -12.09
CA THR A 116 -6.61 12.40 -11.41
C THR A 116 -6.36 12.25 -9.90
N ARG A 117 -5.99 13.33 -9.19
CA ARG A 117 -5.82 13.28 -7.72
C ARG A 117 -7.09 12.83 -7.01
N GLU A 118 -8.23 13.28 -7.51
CA GLU A 118 -9.53 12.96 -6.94
C GLU A 118 -9.85 11.47 -7.09
N GLU A 119 -9.59 10.89 -8.26
CA GLU A 119 -9.74 9.45 -8.47
C GLU A 119 -8.80 8.64 -7.60
N ARG A 120 -7.51 9.04 -7.51
CA ARG A 120 -6.56 8.37 -6.61
C ARG A 120 -7.02 8.40 -5.16
N ARG A 121 -7.51 9.54 -4.68
CA ARG A 121 -8.08 9.68 -3.32
C ARG A 121 -9.34 8.84 -3.13
N ARG A 122 -10.22 8.78 -4.12
CA ARG A 122 -11.44 7.98 -4.07
C ARG A 122 -11.12 6.49 -3.99
N ILE A 123 -10.22 6.00 -4.85
CA ILE A 123 -9.76 4.61 -4.84
C ILE A 123 -9.07 4.30 -3.51
N ALA A 124 -8.14 5.15 -3.07
CA ALA A 124 -7.44 4.97 -1.79
C ALA A 124 -8.42 4.84 -0.62
N ARG A 125 -9.37 5.76 -0.46
CA ARG A 125 -10.36 5.70 0.62
C ARG A 125 -11.20 4.43 0.56
N HIS A 126 -11.60 4.03 -0.64
CA HIS A 126 -12.37 2.79 -0.83
C HIS A 126 -11.56 1.56 -0.42
N VAL A 127 -10.30 1.46 -0.85
CA VAL A 127 -9.43 0.32 -0.51
C VAL A 127 -9.09 0.29 0.98
N LEU A 128 -8.88 1.46 1.58
CA LEU A 128 -8.66 1.57 3.03
C LEU A 128 -9.87 1.06 3.81
N ALA A 129 -11.09 1.42 3.39
CA ALA A 129 -12.33 1.02 4.05
C ALA A 129 -12.70 -0.45 3.82
N GLU A 130 -12.56 -0.95 2.60
CA GLU A 130 -13.08 -2.28 2.21
C GLU A 130 -12.05 -3.40 2.33
N VAL A 131 -10.75 -3.07 2.37
CA VAL A 131 -9.67 -4.08 2.40
C VAL A 131 -8.80 -3.90 3.65
N VAL A 132 -8.20 -2.72 3.81
CA VAL A 132 -7.20 -2.51 4.88
C VAL A 132 -7.85 -2.55 6.26
N ALA A 133 -8.98 -1.88 6.47
CA ALA A 133 -9.62 -1.86 7.78
C ALA A 133 -10.16 -3.24 8.23
N PRO A 134 -10.84 -4.04 7.38
CA PRO A 134 -11.22 -5.41 7.72
C PRO A 134 -10.01 -6.34 7.96
N ALA A 135 -8.95 -6.22 7.14
CA ALA A 135 -7.72 -6.99 7.31
C ALA A 135 -7.02 -6.62 8.62
N ALA A 136 -6.93 -5.33 8.94
CA ALA A 136 -6.38 -4.83 10.21
C ALA A 136 -7.18 -5.34 11.42
N SER A 137 -8.51 -5.35 11.32
CA SER A 137 -9.39 -5.86 12.38
C SER A 137 -9.14 -7.35 12.64
N SER A 138 -8.99 -8.13 11.56
CA SER A 138 -8.67 -9.56 11.64
C SER A 138 -7.26 -9.82 12.17
N LEU A 139 -6.28 -9.02 11.75
CA LEU A 139 -4.90 -9.09 12.23
C LEU A 139 -4.81 -8.79 13.73
N LEU A 140 -5.49 -7.74 14.18
CA LEU A 140 -5.47 -7.32 15.58
C LEU A 140 -6.24 -8.28 16.49
N SER A 141 -7.14 -9.11 15.96
CA SER A 141 -7.83 -10.14 16.76
C SER A 141 -7.03 -11.44 16.93
N LEU A 142 -5.88 -11.59 16.25
CA LEU A 142 -4.96 -12.70 16.49
C LEU A 142 -4.40 -12.60 17.92
N ALA A 143 -4.78 -13.57 18.75
CA ALA A 143 -4.32 -13.73 20.13
C ALA A 143 -2.87 -14.23 20.18
#